data_AF-A0A1C4T299-F1
#
_entry.id   AF-A0A1C4T299-F1
#
_cell.length_a   1.000
_cell.length_b   1.000
_cell.length_c   1.000
_cell.angle_alpha   90.00
_cell.angle_beta   90.00
_cell.angle_gamma   90.00
#
_symmetry.space_group_name_H-M   'P 1'
#
loop_
_entity.id
_entity.type
_entity.pdbx_description
1 polymer ?
#
loop_
_entity_poly.entity_id
_entity_poly.type
_entity_poly.pdbx_seq_one_letter_code
_entity_poly.pdbx_strand_id
1 'polypeptide(L)'
;PGGGEHELATGRITGPDPLGPFGDGAAAAVLRTDGFPHTADLMVNSACDPLTGAVHAFEEQAGSHGGLGGPQSRPFLLHPAELPVPGGAVTGAESLHAVFRDWLAGRPARPAGGLVPRAREEAAGSVAGPGPG
;
A
#
# COMPACT_ATOMS: atom_id res chain seq x y z
N PRO A 1 12.66 13.32 21.22
CA PRO A 1 11.47 14.21 21.13
C PRO A 1 11.54 15.09 19.89
N GLY A 2 10.66 14.81 18.94
CA GLY A 2 10.55 15.49 17.65
C GLY A 2 9.70 14.64 16.73
N GLY A 3 8.38 14.77 16.85
CA GLY A 3 7.45 14.12 15.93
C GLY A 3 7.51 14.77 14.55
N GLY A 4 6.96 14.10 13.54
CA GLY A 4 6.78 14.66 12.22
C GLY A 4 5.48 14.19 11.57
N GLU A 5 5.10 14.87 10.51
CA GLU A 5 3.84 14.70 9.78
C GLU A 5 4.14 14.59 8.30
N HIS A 6 3.42 13.70 7.62
CA HIS A 6 3.41 13.59 6.17
C HIS A 6 1.95 13.64 5.69
N GLU A 7 1.55 14.75 5.09
CA GLU A 7 0.23 14.92 4.48
C GLU A 7 0.24 14.27 3.09
N LEU A 8 -0.29 13.05 3.00
CA LEU A 8 -0.11 12.18 1.83
C LEU A 8 -0.72 12.71 0.53
N ALA A 9 -1.85 13.43 0.61
CA ALA A 9 -2.52 13.97 -0.56
C ALA A 9 -1.72 15.10 -1.23
N THR A 10 -0.96 15.88 -0.45
CA THR A 10 -0.18 17.02 -0.94
C THR A 10 1.32 16.73 -1.01
N GLY A 11 1.78 15.66 -0.35
CA GLY A 11 3.19 15.31 -0.15
C GLY A 11 3.92 16.25 0.82
N ARG A 12 3.21 17.10 1.57
CA ARG A 12 3.84 18.04 2.51
C ARG A 12 4.35 17.29 3.73
N ILE A 13 5.63 17.48 4.04
CA ILE A 13 6.28 16.90 5.22
C ILE A 13 6.68 18.02 6.19
N THR A 14 6.36 17.84 7.47
CA THR A 14 6.78 18.73 8.57
C THR A 14 7.56 17.94 9.60
N GLY A 15 8.80 18.35 9.91
CA GLY A 15 9.70 17.57 10.76
C GLY A 15 10.27 16.34 10.05
N PRO A 16 10.72 15.31 10.79
CA PRO A 16 11.17 14.05 10.21
C PRO A 16 10.00 13.30 9.54
N ASP A 17 10.20 12.77 8.33
CA ASP A 17 9.15 11.98 7.66
C ASP A 17 8.85 10.71 8.46
N PRO A 18 7.63 10.54 9.01
CA PRO A 18 7.26 9.35 9.77
C PRO A 18 7.25 8.07 8.92
N LEU A 19 7.14 8.18 7.59
CA LEU A 19 7.08 7.03 6.69
C LEU A 19 8.44 6.66 6.07
N GLY A 20 9.42 7.56 6.13
CA GLY A 20 10.77 7.35 5.58
C GLY A 20 11.43 6.02 5.99
N PRO A 21 11.36 5.59 7.26
CA PRO A 21 11.94 4.31 7.70
C PRO A 21 11.36 3.06 7.02
N PHE A 22 10.18 3.14 6.39
CA PHE A 22 9.51 2.00 5.76
C PHE A 22 9.79 1.89 4.24
N GLY A 23 10.58 2.81 3.70
CA GLY A 23 11.01 2.84 2.29
C GLY A 23 10.04 3.56 1.35
N ASP A 24 10.51 3.80 0.13
CA ASP A 24 9.88 4.70 -0.85
C ASP A 24 8.42 4.38 -1.20
N GLY A 25 8.02 3.11 -1.07
CA GLY A 25 6.65 2.67 -1.35
C GLY A 25 5.64 2.93 -0.22
N ALA A 26 6.10 3.32 0.97
CA ALA A 26 5.26 3.40 2.16
C ALA A 26 4.16 4.48 2.04
N ALA A 27 4.52 5.68 1.61
CA ALA A 27 3.55 6.77 1.43
C ALA A 27 2.45 6.40 0.41
N ALA A 28 2.83 5.80 -0.72
CA ALA A 28 1.88 5.33 -1.73
C ALA A 28 0.97 4.21 -1.21
N ALA A 29 1.50 3.29 -0.40
CA ALA A 29 0.73 2.21 0.21
C ALA A 29 -0.31 2.74 1.22
N VAL A 30 0.08 3.70 2.07
CA VAL A 30 -0.84 4.32 3.04
C VAL A 30 -1.89 5.15 2.31
N LEU A 31 -1.50 5.97 1.32
CA LEU A 31 -2.45 6.78 0.54
C LEU A 31 -3.46 5.90 -0.22
N ARG A 32 -3.03 4.77 -0.78
CA ARG A 32 -3.95 3.81 -1.40
C ARG A 32 -4.96 3.25 -0.38
N THR A 33 -4.49 2.97 0.83
CA THR A 33 -5.33 2.42 1.90
C THR A 33 -6.36 3.45 2.37
N ASP A 34 -5.97 4.72 2.49
CA ASP A 34 -6.87 5.86 2.77
C ASP A 34 -7.95 6.05 1.68
N GLY A 35 -7.64 5.65 0.44
CA GLY A 35 -8.57 5.70 -0.68
C GLY A 35 -9.75 4.72 -0.60
N PHE A 36 -9.73 3.72 0.29
CA PHE A 36 -10.81 2.72 0.37
C PHE A 36 -12.11 3.29 0.95
N PRO A 37 -13.28 2.84 0.46
CA PRO A 37 -14.59 3.37 0.89
C PRO A 37 -14.92 3.07 2.35
N HIS A 38 -14.26 2.08 2.94
CA HIS A 38 -14.47 1.63 4.32
C HIS A 38 -13.16 1.68 5.12
N THR A 39 -12.29 2.64 4.81
CA THR A 39 -11.07 2.86 5.58
C THR A 39 -11.40 3.37 6.99
N ALA A 40 -10.56 3.04 7.97
CA ALA A 40 -10.74 3.52 9.33
C ALA A 40 -10.37 5.00 9.46
N ASP A 41 -11.05 5.73 10.34
CA ASP A 41 -10.70 7.14 10.62
C ASP A 41 -9.29 7.29 11.22
N LEU A 42 -8.85 6.27 11.97
CA LEU A 42 -7.54 6.22 12.59
C LEU A 42 -6.95 4.82 12.41
N MET A 43 -5.73 4.78 11.87
CA MET A 43 -4.88 3.59 11.84
C MET A 43 -3.62 3.87 12.65
N VAL A 44 -3.25 2.92 13.52
CA VAL A 44 -2.04 3.02 14.33
C VAL A 44 -1.08 1.92 13.87
N ASN A 45 0.08 2.33 13.37
CA ASN A 45 1.17 1.44 13.01
C ASN A 45 2.29 1.57 14.05
N SER A 46 2.80 0.45 14.54
CA SER A 46 3.91 0.46 15.48
C SER A 46 5.26 0.66 14.78
N ALA A 47 6.30 0.90 15.57
CA ALA A 47 7.65 0.99 15.04
C ALA A 47 8.12 -0.37 14.50
N CYS A 48 8.94 -0.33 13.44
CA CYS A 48 9.76 -1.45 13.01
C CYS A 48 11.20 -1.14 13.40
N ASP A 49 11.85 -2.06 14.13
CA ASP A 49 13.27 -1.96 14.41
C ASP A 49 14.06 -2.09 13.10
N PRO A 50 14.87 -1.08 12.72
CA PRO A 50 15.59 -1.09 11.45
C PRO A 50 16.71 -2.14 11.39
N LEU A 51 17.25 -2.59 12.53
CA LEU A 51 18.33 -3.58 12.60
C LEU A 51 17.80 -5.01 12.47
N THR A 52 16.75 -5.32 13.21
CA THR A 52 16.21 -6.68 13.29
C THR A 52 15.03 -6.91 12.35
N GLY A 53 14.37 -5.85 11.88
CA GLY A 53 13.10 -5.93 11.17
C GLY A 53 11.92 -6.33 12.06
N ALA A 54 12.12 -6.39 13.38
CA ALA A 54 11.07 -6.72 14.33
C ALA A 54 10.03 -5.59 14.39
N VAL A 55 8.76 -5.95 14.22
CA VAL A 55 7.63 -5.04 14.40
C VAL A 55 7.21 -5.13 15.87
N HIS A 56 7.11 -3.99 16.54
CA HIS A 56 6.65 -3.94 17.93
C HIS A 56 5.15 -4.27 17.97
N ALA A 57 4.78 -5.48 18.41
CA ALA A 57 3.37 -5.82 18.58
C ALA A 57 2.75 -5.02 19.73
N PHE A 58 1.47 -4.67 19.61
CA PHE A 58 0.71 -4.04 20.69
C PHE A 58 0.22 -5.05 21.74
N GLU A 59 0.37 -6.34 21.46
CA GLU A 59 -0.06 -7.47 22.30
C GLU A 59 1.07 -8.50 22.41
N GLU A 60 1.00 -9.38 23.40
CA GLU A 60 2.02 -10.41 23.70
C GLU A 60 1.95 -11.63 22.74
N GLN A 61 1.81 -11.37 21.43
CA GLN A 61 1.74 -12.42 20.41
C GLN A 61 3.13 -12.74 19.85
N ALA A 62 3.39 -14.02 19.58
CA ALA A 62 4.63 -14.49 18.96
C ALA A 62 4.82 -14.01 17.50
N GLY A 63 3.79 -13.44 16.88
CA GLY A 63 3.85 -12.90 15.52
C GLY A 63 2.76 -11.85 15.29
N SER A 64 3.03 -10.94 14.36
CA SER A 64 2.13 -9.87 13.94
C SER A 64 2.16 -9.75 12.40
N HIS A 65 1.06 -9.27 11.82
CA HIS A 65 0.94 -9.01 10.39
C HIS A 65 0.12 -7.73 10.16
N GLY A 66 0.25 -7.13 8.98
CA GLY A 66 -0.58 -5.99 8.56
C GLY A 66 -0.04 -4.62 8.95
N GLY A 67 1.05 -4.55 9.73
CA GLY A 67 1.83 -3.32 9.90
C GLY A 67 2.70 -3.00 8.68
N LEU A 68 3.43 -1.87 8.74
CA LEU A 68 4.44 -1.49 7.74
C LEU A 68 5.84 -1.99 8.12
N GLY A 69 6.63 -2.34 7.12
CA GLY A 69 8.03 -2.73 7.30
C GLY A 69 8.25 -4.21 7.62
N GLY A 70 9.47 -4.53 8.07
CA GLY A 70 9.89 -5.88 8.42
C GLY A 70 10.01 -6.86 7.23
N PRO A 71 10.23 -8.15 7.51
CA PRO A 71 10.46 -9.19 6.49
C PRO A 71 9.33 -9.34 5.46
N GLN A 72 8.08 -9.03 5.83
CA GLN A 72 6.92 -9.02 4.94
C GLN A 72 7.05 -8.05 3.74
N SER A 73 7.97 -7.09 3.82
CA SER A 73 8.25 -6.13 2.74
C SER A 73 9.26 -6.65 1.70
N ARG A 74 9.73 -7.91 1.81
CA ARG A 74 10.74 -8.51 0.92
C ARG A 74 10.21 -9.77 0.20
N PRO A 75 9.24 -9.62 -0.73
CA PRO A 75 8.71 -10.75 -1.47
C PRO A 75 9.70 -11.21 -2.56
N PHE A 76 9.55 -12.47 -2.99
CA PHE A 76 10.18 -12.99 -4.19
C PHE A 76 9.16 -13.81 -5.01
N LEU A 77 9.40 -13.92 -6.31
CA LEU A 77 8.66 -14.78 -7.22
C LEU A 77 9.65 -15.68 -7.95
N LEU A 78 9.46 -17.00 -7.83
CA LEU A 78 10.14 -17.98 -8.66
C LEU A 78 9.23 -18.32 -9.84
N HIS A 79 9.74 -18.19 -11.07
CA HIS A 79 8.97 -18.48 -12.29
C HIS A 79 9.86 -19.11 -13.37
N PRO A 80 9.28 -19.83 -14.36
CA PRO A 80 9.99 -20.30 -15.54
C PRO A 80 10.69 -19.17 -16.31
N ALA A 81 11.91 -19.42 -16.79
CA ALA A 81 12.76 -18.40 -17.42
C ALA A 81 12.20 -17.90 -18.75
N GLU A 82 11.34 -18.70 -19.41
CA GLU A 82 10.72 -18.40 -20.69
C GLU A 82 9.57 -17.39 -20.57
N LEU A 83 9.04 -17.18 -19.36
CA LEU A 83 7.94 -16.27 -19.13
C LEU A 83 8.42 -14.81 -19.05
N PRO A 84 7.82 -13.88 -19.81
CA PRO A 84 8.30 -12.52 -19.90
C PRO A 84 8.01 -11.74 -18.60
N VAL A 85 8.99 -11.02 -18.09
CA VAL A 85 8.87 -10.20 -16.86
C VAL A 85 8.78 -8.72 -17.23
N PRO A 86 7.90 -7.93 -16.57
CA PRO A 86 7.85 -6.49 -16.74
C PRO A 86 9.20 -5.79 -16.54
N GLY A 87 9.44 -4.73 -17.32
CA GLY A 87 10.48 -3.77 -16.99
C GLY A 87 10.07 -2.95 -15.76
N GLY A 88 10.92 -2.92 -14.73
CA GLY A 88 10.68 -2.17 -13.49
C GLY A 88 10.13 -3.01 -12.33
N ALA A 89 9.87 -2.36 -11.19
CA ALA A 89 9.43 -3.04 -9.97
C ALA A 89 7.93 -3.38 -10.01
N VAL A 90 7.59 -4.65 -9.78
CA VAL A 90 6.20 -5.09 -9.60
C VAL A 90 5.81 -4.87 -8.13
N THR A 91 4.97 -3.87 -7.88
CA THR A 91 4.55 -3.51 -6.52
C THR A 91 3.12 -3.98 -6.24
N GLY A 92 2.96 -4.85 -5.23
CA GLY A 92 1.67 -5.30 -4.74
C GLY A 92 1.01 -6.41 -5.57
N ALA A 93 0.02 -7.06 -4.96
CA ALA A 93 -0.64 -8.23 -5.51
C ALA A 93 -1.42 -7.94 -6.81
N GLU A 94 -1.99 -6.74 -6.96
CA GLU A 94 -2.75 -6.35 -8.17
C GLU A 94 -1.85 -6.27 -9.41
N SER A 95 -0.68 -5.62 -9.28
CA SER A 95 0.28 -5.53 -10.38
C SER A 95 0.83 -6.91 -10.75
N LEU A 96 1.10 -7.76 -9.75
CA LEU A 96 1.53 -9.15 -9.96
C LEU A 96 0.44 -10.00 -10.63
N HIS A 97 -0.83 -9.83 -10.23
CA HIS A 97 -1.95 -10.54 -10.83
C HIS A 97 -2.02 -10.29 -12.34
N ALA A 98 -1.86 -9.03 -12.77
CA ALA A 98 -1.87 -8.71 -14.19
C ALA A 98 -0.69 -9.33 -14.96
N VAL A 99 0.48 -9.53 -14.33
CA VAL A 99 1.58 -10.33 -14.93
C VAL A 99 1.13 -11.77 -15.17
N PHE A 100 0.50 -12.40 -14.17
CA PHE A 100 -0.03 -13.76 -14.34
C PHE A 100 -1.11 -13.85 -15.43
N ARG A 101 -1.95 -12.82 -15.57
CA ARG A 101 -2.94 -12.74 -16.65
C ARG A 101 -2.30 -12.67 -18.03
N ASP A 102 -1.21 -11.94 -18.17
CA ASP A 102 -0.47 -11.85 -19.44
C ASP A 102 0.22 -13.17 -19.79
N TRP A 103 0.80 -13.86 -18.81
CA TRP A 103 1.38 -15.20 -19.01
C TRP A 103 0.32 -16.22 -19.48
N LEU A 104 -0.84 -16.25 -18.83
CA LEU A 104 -1.94 -17.13 -19.22
C LEU A 104 -2.46 -16.84 -20.63
N ALA A 105 -2.37 -15.59 -21.07
CA ALA A 105 -2.81 -15.15 -22.40
C ALA A 105 -1.71 -15.21 -23.46
N GLY A 106 -0.47 -15.62 -23.11
CA GLY A 106 0.67 -15.64 -24.03
C GLY A 106 1.09 -14.25 -24.52
N ARG A 107 0.88 -13.21 -23.71
CA ARG A 107 1.18 -11.82 -24.08
C ARG A 107 2.62 -11.43 -23.72
N PRO A 108 3.22 -10.47 -24.44
CA PRO A 108 4.51 -9.91 -24.08
C PRO A 108 4.45 -9.16 -22.74
N ALA A 109 5.61 -8.93 -22.13
CA ALA A 109 5.70 -8.14 -20.91
C ALA A 109 5.22 -6.70 -21.12
N ARG A 110 4.31 -6.27 -20.25
CA ARG A 110 3.96 -4.85 -20.07
C ARG A 110 4.97 -4.16 -19.15
N PRO A 111 5.13 -2.82 -19.23
CA PRO A 111 5.87 -2.09 -18.20
C PRO A 111 5.23 -2.29 -16.83
N ALA A 112 6.05 -2.28 -15.77
CA ALA A 112 5.54 -2.39 -14.42
C ALA A 112 4.59 -1.23 -14.10
N GLY A 113 3.39 -1.56 -13.61
CA GLY A 113 2.44 -0.57 -13.12
C GLY A 113 2.69 -0.28 -11.65
N GLY A 114 2.77 1.00 -11.29
CA GLY A 114 2.73 1.42 -9.89
C GLY A 114 1.36 1.13 -9.26
N LEU A 115 1.27 1.26 -7.94
CA LEU A 115 -0.02 1.28 -7.23
C LEU A 115 -0.80 2.51 -7.72
N VAL A 116 -1.70 2.33 -8.69
CA VAL A 116 -2.60 3.39 -9.13
C VAL A 116 -3.74 3.45 -8.11
N PRO A 117 -3.96 4.59 -7.41
CA PRO A 117 -5.15 4.74 -6.61
C PRO A 117 -6.38 4.60 -7.51
N ARG A 118 -7.31 3.72 -7.15
CA ARG A 118 -8.65 3.79 -7.76
C ARG A 118 -9.31 5.04 -7.20
N ALA A 119 -9.75 5.94 -8.07
CA ALA A 119 -10.56 7.08 -7.67
C ALA A 119 -11.77 6.58 -6.87
N ARG A 120 -12.16 7.30 -5.81
CA ARG A 120 -13.42 7.05 -5.12
C ARG A 120 -14.54 7.12 -6.17
N GLU A 121 -15.21 6.00 -6.43
CA GLU A 121 -16.54 6.06 -7.01
C GLU A 121 -17.42 6.71 -5.95
N GLU A 122 -17.73 8.00 -6.15
CA GLU A 122 -18.79 8.65 -5.39
C GLU A 122 -20.07 7.86 -5.64
N ALA A 123 -20.48 7.07 -4.65
CA ALA A 123 -21.82 6.53 -4.62
C ALA A 123 -22.76 7.75 -4.62
N ALA A 124 -23.40 8.00 -5.75
CA ALA A 124 -24.44 9.00 -5.91
C ALA A 124 -25.65 8.60 -5.04
N GLY A 125 -25.53 8.82 -3.74
CA GLY A 125 -26.61 8.76 -2.78
C GLY A 125 -27.46 10.01 -2.95
N SER A 126 -28.49 9.91 -3.78
CA SER A 126 -29.60 10.87 -3.81
C SER A 126 -30.14 11.04 -2.39
N VAL A 127 -29.75 12.12 -1.71
CA VAL A 127 -30.45 12.57 -0.50
C VAL A 127 -31.78 13.16 -0.98
N ALA A 128 -32.84 12.37 -0.86
CA ALA A 128 -34.20 12.90 -0.92
C ALA A 128 -34.34 13.90 0.24
N GLY A 129 -34.47 15.19 -0.10
CA GLY A 129 -34.66 16.25 0.88
C GLY A 129 -35.95 16.06 1.70
N PRO A 130 -36.06 16.71 2.86
CA PRO A 130 -37.27 16.63 3.66
C PRO A 130 -38.42 17.27 2.88
N GLY A 131 -39.51 16.52 2.68
CA GLY A 131 -40.75 17.05 2.12
C GLY A 131 -41.30 18.17 3.01
N PRO A 132 -42.04 19.15 2.46
CA PRO A 132 -42.60 20.22 3.26
C PRO A 132 -43.88 19.75 3.96
N GLY A 133 -44.00 20.08 5.25
CA GLY A 133 -45.26 20.08 6.00
C GLY A 133 -45.43 18.95 6.99
#